data_AF-W7GAV4-F1
#
_entry.id   AF-W7GAV4-F1
#
_cell.length_a   1.000
_cell.length_b   1.000
_cell.length_c   1.000
_cell.angle_alpha   90.00
_cell.angle_beta   90.00
_cell.angle_gamma   90.00
#
_symmetry.space_group_name_H-M   'P 1'
#
loop_
_entity.id
_entity.type
_entity.pdbx_description
1 polymer ?
#
loop_
_entity_poly.entity_id
_entity_poly.type
_entity_poly.pdbx_seq_one_letter_code
_entity_poly.pdbx_strand_id
1 'polypeptide(L)'
;MICFKMKRLSVLFVRRLMPCVSLNKINSVYLLKHLENVCEHICIVGKYSPAKLLRRGLHGNKMKKKKQNKEKIMNKINNGINIREGEYTRTHIDGENRIYNDVYNYFNKSIVLLHEFGPIGILRLLYSLLKIKDYEEKYMKRKRIYYLKYIEYYILNISINDKIYNFWKYVTFNDTVLMFKMFIKNDYFSYELLNTLYNEIKKNMDYSITSDLIVFLYAYNIYKKRRKKKIYYNVGKEICVPNTFLIMIYKKIMKNLNLSNKEITQFIIFFSIYGYNIPLEEKIYIYNKCIKYIEQTIYMYSSNQLKYIISSFFKIYNFIYPENNINYMEQQNRNLFTFHSFINKLFVVYNERNIDTQANDEYHILHIAVKNNYYNYESLEYILFNIKKYLSHMNTTRQIKFIQLLKKISYVYNKELEHTNKNNNNITCNASISNIVKYNTTFKNNMIQQILNETILHVNMKYKNIPLFIRQVGGEVGASSVLSPKLGPLGLSPKKVGDDIAKETQSWKGLKICVKLTIQNRQAKVEVVPTSAALILKELNEAPRDRKKVKNIKHNGNLKLEQVYSIARVMKEKSRAKEFKGTVKEMLGTCNSIGCTVDGKKPTTIQEMIDSGEIDVPLE
;
A
#
# COMPACT_ATOMS: atom_id res chain seq x y z
N MET A 1 19.70 -24.02 -41.91
CA MET A 1 20.93 -23.53 -42.54
C MET A 1 20.56 -22.29 -43.37
N ILE A 2 21.06 -21.13 -42.96
CA ILE A 2 21.41 -19.94 -43.77
C ILE A 2 20.28 -19.07 -44.42
N CYS A 3 20.16 -17.87 -43.83
CA CYS A 3 20.05 -16.50 -44.38
C CYS A 3 18.99 -16.05 -45.42
N PHE A 4 18.17 -15.09 -44.95
CA PHE A 4 17.98 -13.71 -45.45
C PHE A 4 18.10 -13.42 -46.97
N LYS A 5 17.00 -12.89 -47.54
CA LYS A 5 16.98 -11.60 -48.26
C LYS A 5 15.55 -11.10 -48.48
N MET A 6 15.23 -9.95 -47.87
CA MET A 6 14.11 -9.09 -48.30
C MET A 6 14.36 -8.65 -49.75
N LYS A 7 13.39 -8.87 -50.64
CA LYS A 7 13.30 -8.16 -51.93
C LYS A 7 11.83 -7.82 -52.22
N ARG A 8 11.59 -6.50 -52.35
CA ARG A 8 10.53 -5.80 -53.09
C ARG A 8 9.15 -6.47 -53.14
N LEU A 9 8.22 -5.99 -52.30
CA LEU A 9 6.79 -6.05 -52.60
C LEU A 9 6.55 -5.32 -53.93
N SER A 10 6.01 -6.03 -54.92
CA SER A 10 5.73 -5.51 -56.27
C SER A 10 4.65 -4.42 -56.25
N VAL A 11 4.85 -3.34 -57.01
CA VAL A 11 3.90 -2.23 -57.22
C VAL A 11 2.52 -2.71 -57.72
N LEU A 12 2.47 -3.89 -58.35
CA LEU A 12 1.22 -4.55 -58.78
C LEU A 12 0.37 -5.11 -57.62
N PHE A 13 0.98 -5.48 -56.49
CA PHE A 13 0.26 -5.93 -55.28
C PHE A 13 -0.38 -4.75 -54.53
N VAL A 14 0.23 -3.56 -54.65
CA VAL A 14 -0.33 -2.29 -54.15
C VAL A 14 -1.50 -1.82 -55.02
N ARG A 15 -1.48 -2.10 -56.34
CA ARG A 15 -2.59 -1.78 -57.26
C ARG A 15 -3.81 -2.71 -57.18
N ARG A 16 -3.64 -3.96 -56.72
CA ARG A 16 -4.76 -4.91 -56.48
C ARG A 16 -5.44 -4.76 -55.11
N LEU A 17 -5.02 -3.79 -54.30
CA LEU A 17 -5.69 -3.38 -53.06
C LEU A 17 -6.43 -2.05 -53.25
N MET A 18 -7.24 -1.95 -54.32
CA MET A 18 -8.32 -0.96 -54.42
C MET A 18 -9.66 -1.64 -54.14
N PRO A 19 -10.61 -0.93 -53.50
CA PRO A 19 -11.48 -1.52 -52.49
C PRO A 19 -12.78 -2.06 -53.08
N CYS A 20 -13.13 -3.30 -52.76
CA CYS A 20 -14.53 -3.71 -52.69
C CYS A 20 -15.12 -3.09 -51.42
N VAL A 21 -15.70 -1.89 -51.55
CA VAL A 21 -16.90 -1.36 -50.89
C VAL A 21 -16.98 0.13 -51.28
N SER A 22 -18.01 0.46 -52.08
CA SER A 22 -18.53 1.78 -52.42
C SER A 22 -17.86 2.98 -51.73
N LEU A 23 -17.00 3.65 -52.49
CA LEU A 23 -16.51 5.00 -52.23
C LEU A 23 -17.65 6.01 -52.43
N ASN A 24 -18.45 6.25 -51.40
CA ASN A 24 -18.99 7.60 -51.23
C ASN A 24 -17.89 8.39 -50.49
N LYS A 25 -17.22 9.30 -51.20
CA LYS A 25 -16.11 10.17 -50.77
C LYS A 25 -16.23 10.57 -49.28
N ILE A 26 -15.62 9.80 -48.39
CA ILE A 26 -15.38 10.28 -47.03
C ILE A 26 -14.11 11.10 -47.09
N ASN A 27 -14.24 12.42 -47.01
CA ASN A 27 -13.15 13.36 -46.81
C ASN A 27 -12.26 12.87 -45.64
N SER A 28 -10.94 12.87 -45.77
CA SER A 28 -10.00 12.42 -44.73
C SER A 28 -10.22 13.12 -43.39
N VAL A 29 -10.69 14.38 -43.42
CA VAL A 29 -11.13 15.13 -42.24
C VAL A 29 -12.36 14.51 -41.57
N TYR A 30 -13.35 14.07 -42.34
CA TYR A 30 -14.58 13.45 -41.83
C TYR A 30 -14.30 12.05 -41.26
N LEU A 31 -13.44 11.27 -41.93
CA LEU A 31 -12.99 9.97 -41.43
C LEU A 31 -12.35 10.12 -40.04
N LEU A 32 -11.48 11.11 -39.90
CA LEU A 32 -10.74 11.34 -38.67
C LEU A 32 -11.65 11.84 -37.54
N LYS A 33 -12.61 12.73 -37.83
CA LYS A 33 -13.65 13.15 -36.88
C LYS A 33 -14.53 11.98 -36.43
N HIS A 34 -14.95 11.13 -37.36
CA HIS A 34 -15.74 9.94 -37.05
C HIS A 34 -14.95 8.97 -36.16
N LEU A 35 -13.68 8.71 -36.50
CA LEU A 35 -12.78 7.86 -35.72
C LEU A 35 -12.61 8.40 -34.29
N GLU A 36 -12.39 9.71 -34.12
CA GLU A 36 -12.28 10.34 -32.81
C GLU A 36 -13.53 10.14 -31.95
N ASN A 37 -14.72 10.39 -32.52
CA ASN A 37 -15.99 10.25 -31.83
C ASN A 37 -16.22 8.80 -31.36
N VAL A 38 -15.94 7.82 -32.22
CA VAL A 38 -16.06 6.40 -31.84
C VAL A 38 -15.10 6.05 -30.70
N CYS A 39 -13.86 6.54 -30.74
CA CYS A 39 -12.87 6.32 -29.69
C CYS A 39 -13.26 7.00 -28.36
N GLU A 40 -13.89 8.18 -28.42
CA GLU A 40 -14.42 8.87 -27.24
C GLU A 40 -15.57 8.11 -26.61
N HIS A 41 -16.51 7.66 -27.43
CA HIS A 41 -17.64 6.86 -26.96
C HIS A 41 -17.17 5.59 -26.25
N ILE A 42 -16.20 4.86 -26.81
CA ILE A 42 -15.59 3.68 -26.16
C ILE A 42 -14.96 4.05 -24.81
N CYS A 43 -14.24 5.17 -24.76
CA CYS A 43 -13.60 5.62 -23.52
C CYS A 43 -14.62 6.02 -22.44
N ILE A 44 -15.73 6.65 -22.83
CA ILE A 44 -16.82 7.04 -21.92
C ILE A 44 -17.54 5.80 -21.40
N VAL A 45 -17.99 4.91 -22.29
CA VAL A 45 -18.64 3.65 -21.92
C VAL A 45 -17.74 2.82 -21.00
N GLY A 46 -16.44 2.77 -21.29
CA GLY A 46 -15.47 2.07 -20.48
C GLY A 46 -15.28 2.63 -19.06
N LYS A 47 -15.45 3.94 -18.85
CA LYS A 47 -15.39 4.58 -17.52
C LYS A 47 -16.58 4.20 -16.62
N TYR A 48 -17.76 4.01 -17.21
CA TYR A 48 -19.00 3.71 -16.49
C TYR A 48 -19.31 2.21 -16.42
N SER A 49 -18.67 1.38 -17.26
CA SER A 49 -18.75 -0.08 -17.13
C SER A 49 -18.04 -0.54 -15.86
N PRO A 50 -18.70 -1.29 -14.95
CA PRO A 50 -18.06 -1.76 -13.73
C PRO A 50 -16.85 -2.61 -14.11
N ALA A 51 -15.68 -2.20 -13.63
CA ALA A 51 -14.43 -2.90 -13.85
C ALA A 51 -14.62 -4.39 -13.54
N LYS A 52 -14.54 -5.25 -14.56
CA LYS A 52 -14.52 -6.71 -14.39
C LYS A 52 -13.49 -7.03 -13.32
N LEU A 53 -14.01 -7.48 -12.17
CA LEU A 53 -13.37 -8.18 -11.07
C LEU A 53 -11.84 -8.14 -11.08
N LEU A 54 -11.30 -7.33 -10.16
CA LEU A 54 -10.08 -7.58 -9.42
C LEU A 54 -9.48 -8.96 -9.68
N ARG A 55 -8.28 -8.97 -10.26
CA ARG A 55 -7.32 -10.07 -10.20
C ARG A 55 -7.21 -10.56 -8.74
N ARG A 56 -8.03 -11.52 -8.33
CA ARG A 56 -7.75 -12.39 -7.19
C ARG A 56 -6.63 -13.32 -7.63
N GLY A 57 -5.54 -13.32 -6.86
CA GLY A 57 -4.38 -14.16 -7.11
C GLY A 57 -4.79 -15.63 -7.18
N LEU A 58 -4.56 -16.25 -8.33
CA LEU A 58 -4.55 -17.71 -8.47
C LEU A 58 -3.20 -18.23 -7.92
N HIS A 59 -3.12 -18.30 -6.59
CA HIS A 59 -2.24 -19.25 -5.90
C HIS A 59 -3.13 -20.23 -5.16
N GLY A 60 -3.09 -21.49 -5.60
CA GLY A 60 -3.93 -22.57 -5.11
C GLY A 60 -4.83 -23.12 -6.21
N ASN A 61 -4.26 -23.90 -7.14
CA ASN A 61 -4.90 -24.98 -7.92
C ASN A 61 -4.00 -25.52 -9.06
N LYS A 62 -2.66 -25.52 -8.89
CA LYS A 62 -1.75 -26.16 -9.85
C LYS A 62 -1.63 -27.68 -9.69
N MET A 63 -2.10 -28.27 -8.58
CA MET A 63 -1.97 -29.72 -8.35
C MET A 63 -3.16 -30.56 -8.85
N LYS A 64 -4.40 -30.06 -8.88
CA LYS A 64 -5.57 -30.86 -9.33
C LYS A 64 -5.70 -30.99 -10.86
N LYS A 65 -5.27 -29.97 -11.63
CA LYS A 65 -5.33 -30.02 -13.11
C LYS A 65 -4.28 -30.93 -13.78
N LYS A 66 -3.20 -31.29 -13.07
CA LYS A 66 -2.17 -32.19 -13.62
C LYS A 66 -2.55 -33.68 -13.53
N LYS A 67 -3.40 -34.09 -12.58
CA LYS A 67 -3.87 -35.48 -12.47
C LYS A 67 -4.93 -35.81 -13.54
N GLN A 68 -5.96 -34.97 -13.69
CA GLN A 68 -7.01 -35.18 -14.70
C GLN A 68 -6.52 -35.12 -16.15
N ASN A 69 -5.47 -34.36 -16.44
CA ASN A 69 -4.89 -34.34 -17.78
C ASN A 69 -4.01 -35.56 -18.08
N LYS A 70 -3.40 -36.21 -17.07
CA LYS A 70 -2.63 -37.44 -17.29
C LYS A 70 -3.53 -38.64 -17.56
N GLU A 71 -4.65 -38.77 -16.85
CA GLU A 71 -5.65 -39.83 -17.10
C GLU A 71 -6.30 -39.69 -18.49
N LYS A 72 -6.58 -38.45 -18.93
CA LYS A 72 -7.12 -38.20 -20.29
C LYS A 72 -6.12 -38.46 -21.41
N ILE A 73 -4.81 -38.36 -21.14
CA ILE A 73 -3.76 -38.66 -22.13
C ILE A 73 -3.52 -40.17 -22.21
N MET A 74 -3.52 -40.89 -21.07
CA MET A 74 -3.40 -42.36 -21.06
C MET A 74 -4.58 -43.04 -21.77
N ASN A 75 -5.82 -42.56 -21.56
CA ASN A 75 -7.00 -43.13 -22.22
C ASN A 75 -7.06 -42.83 -23.74
N LYS A 76 -6.28 -41.86 -24.24
CA LYS A 76 -6.20 -41.51 -25.66
C LYS A 76 -5.10 -42.26 -26.41
N ILE A 77 -4.15 -42.87 -25.71
CA ILE A 77 -3.07 -43.66 -26.30
C ILE A 77 -3.55 -45.12 -26.53
N ASN A 78 -4.47 -45.63 -25.71
CA ASN A 78 -5.00 -46.99 -25.84
C ASN A 78 -5.98 -47.18 -27.00
N ASN A 79 -6.62 -46.12 -27.49
CA ASN A 79 -7.57 -46.20 -28.60
C ASN A 79 -6.95 -45.56 -29.84
N GLY A 80 -6.13 -46.34 -30.55
CA GLY A 80 -5.47 -45.92 -31.79
C GLY A 80 -6.49 -45.54 -32.88
N ILE A 81 -6.70 -44.24 -33.10
CA ILE A 81 -7.47 -43.71 -34.22
C ILE A 81 -6.69 -42.55 -34.83
N ASN A 82 -6.44 -42.69 -36.14
CA ASN A 82 -5.66 -41.78 -36.98
C ASN A 82 -6.36 -40.43 -37.21
N ILE A 83 -5.52 -39.41 -37.32
CA ILE A 83 -5.87 -38.00 -37.51
C ILE A 83 -6.33 -37.77 -38.95
N ARG A 84 -7.61 -37.43 -39.13
CA ARG A 84 -8.08 -36.58 -40.24
C ARG A 84 -8.81 -35.39 -39.65
N GLU A 85 -8.52 -34.24 -40.25
CA GLU A 85 -8.93 -32.90 -39.86
C GLU A 85 -10.44 -32.83 -39.63
N GLY A 86 -10.82 -32.57 -38.38
CA GLY A 86 -12.20 -32.40 -37.96
C GLY A 86 -12.24 -31.57 -36.69
N GLU A 87 -12.69 -30.33 -36.84
CA GLU A 87 -13.53 -29.61 -35.88
C GLU A 87 -13.11 -29.68 -34.41
N TYR A 88 -12.14 -28.85 -34.02
CA TYR A 88 -12.14 -28.30 -32.67
C TYR A 88 -12.97 -27.01 -32.66
N THR A 89 -14.29 -27.19 -32.51
CA THR A 89 -15.19 -26.21 -31.92
C THR A 89 -14.67 -25.84 -30.53
N ARG A 90 -13.76 -24.86 -30.51
CA ARG A 90 -13.46 -24.11 -29.29
C ARG A 90 -14.71 -23.34 -28.95
N THR A 91 -15.34 -23.72 -27.85
CA THR A 91 -16.46 -23.03 -27.19
C THR A 91 -16.32 -21.52 -27.34
N HIS A 92 -17.04 -21.01 -28.33
CA HIS A 92 -17.34 -19.62 -28.56
C HIS A 92 -18.14 -19.13 -27.36
N ILE A 93 -17.52 -18.28 -26.54
CA ILE A 93 -18.26 -17.28 -25.78
C ILE A 93 -18.10 -16.01 -26.59
N ASP A 94 -18.90 -15.95 -27.66
CA ASP A 94 -19.00 -14.85 -28.60
C ASP A 94 -19.68 -13.66 -27.92
N GLY A 95 -18.83 -12.75 -27.46
CA GLY A 95 -19.09 -11.33 -27.63
C GLY A 95 -18.02 -10.79 -28.57
N GLU A 96 -18.14 -11.10 -29.87
CA GLU A 96 -17.41 -10.31 -30.88
C GLU A 96 -17.86 -8.86 -30.74
N ASN A 97 -17.05 -8.03 -30.10
CA ASN A 97 -17.33 -6.60 -30.07
C ASN A 97 -17.08 -6.04 -31.48
N ARG A 98 -18.08 -6.13 -32.37
CA ARG A 98 -18.09 -5.57 -33.74
C ARG A 98 -17.51 -4.15 -33.78
N ILE A 99 -17.85 -3.35 -32.75
CA ILE A 99 -17.34 -1.99 -32.51
C ILE A 99 -15.80 -1.89 -32.54
N TYR A 100 -15.06 -2.80 -31.90
CA TYR A 100 -13.59 -2.73 -31.91
C TYR A 100 -13.01 -3.14 -33.27
N ASN A 101 -13.63 -4.08 -33.98
CA ASN A 101 -13.21 -4.45 -35.33
C ASN A 101 -13.46 -3.29 -36.32
N ASP A 102 -14.59 -2.61 -36.19
CA ASP A 102 -14.92 -1.42 -36.99
C ASP A 102 -13.94 -0.27 -36.73
N VAL A 103 -13.60 -0.01 -35.48
CA VAL A 103 -12.56 0.98 -35.10
C VAL A 103 -11.24 0.70 -35.80
N TYR A 104 -10.80 -0.55 -35.83
CA TYR A 104 -9.55 -0.91 -36.50
C TYR A 104 -9.64 -0.83 -38.02
N ASN A 105 -10.81 -1.08 -38.60
CA ASN A 105 -11.05 -0.83 -40.02
C ASN A 105 -10.94 0.67 -40.34
N TYR A 106 -11.42 1.55 -39.47
CA TYR A 106 -11.20 2.99 -39.60
C TYR A 106 -9.71 3.36 -39.45
N PHE A 107 -8.97 2.76 -38.51
CA PHE A 107 -7.51 2.98 -38.42
C PHE A 107 -6.75 2.53 -39.67
N ASN A 108 -7.11 1.37 -40.25
CA ASN A 108 -6.53 0.90 -41.50
C ASN A 108 -6.76 1.91 -42.63
N LYS A 109 -7.99 2.45 -42.75
CA LYS A 109 -8.33 3.50 -43.71
C LYS A 109 -7.52 4.78 -43.45
N SER A 110 -7.38 5.20 -42.19
CA SER A 110 -6.57 6.37 -41.83
C SER A 110 -5.10 6.21 -42.16
N ILE A 111 -4.53 5.01 -42.04
CA ILE A 111 -3.11 4.76 -42.36
C ILE A 111 -2.84 4.92 -43.85
N VAL A 112 -3.76 4.48 -44.70
CA VAL A 112 -3.66 4.68 -46.16
C VAL A 112 -3.68 6.18 -46.49
N LEU A 113 -4.47 6.97 -45.76
CA LEU A 113 -4.61 8.42 -45.94
C LEU A 113 -3.59 9.26 -45.16
N LEU A 114 -2.51 8.65 -44.63
CA LEU A 114 -1.48 9.39 -43.85
C LEU A 114 -0.87 10.56 -44.62
N HIS A 115 -0.73 10.43 -45.94
CA HIS A 115 -0.18 11.46 -46.82
C HIS A 115 -1.04 12.74 -46.92
N GLU A 116 -2.34 12.64 -46.64
CA GLU A 116 -3.25 13.79 -46.59
C GLU A 116 -3.27 14.48 -45.22
N PHE A 117 -2.71 13.82 -44.19
CA PHE A 117 -2.71 14.36 -42.84
C PHE A 117 -1.52 15.27 -42.58
N GLY A 118 -1.82 16.54 -42.26
CA GLY A 118 -0.87 17.45 -41.64
C GLY A 118 -0.55 17.10 -40.18
N PRO A 119 0.29 17.91 -39.50
CA PRO A 119 0.73 17.66 -38.12
C PRO A 119 -0.42 17.45 -37.13
N ILE A 120 -1.47 18.27 -37.26
CA ILE A 120 -2.67 18.17 -36.42
C ILE A 120 -3.45 16.86 -36.64
N GLY A 121 -3.48 16.35 -37.87
CA GLY A 121 -4.14 15.08 -38.21
C GLY A 121 -3.42 13.89 -37.58
N ILE A 122 -2.09 13.88 -37.64
CA ILE A 122 -1.27 12.86 -36.99
C ILE A 122 -1.47 12.90 -35.47
N LEU A 123 -1.50 14.10 -34.88
CA LEU A 123 -1.69 14.25 -33.44
C LEU A 123 -3.06 13.71 -32.98
N ARG A 124 -4.12 14.01 -33.72
CA ARG A 124 -5.47 13.49 -33.48
C ARG A 124 -5.53 11.97 -33.59
N LEU A 125 -4.85 11.39 -34.58
CA LEU A 125 -4.72 9.94 -34.73
C LEU A 125 -3.94 9.30 -33.55
N LEU A 126 -2.87 9.94 -33.07
CA LEU A 126 -2.16 9.47 -31.89
C LEU A 126 -3.01 9.54 -30.61
N TYR A 127 -3.89 10.55 -30.52
CA TYR A 127 -4.81 10.74 -29.41
C TYR A 127 -5.92 9.69 -29.39
N SER A 128 -6.45 9.33 -30.55
CA SER A 128 -7.44 8.25 -30.67
C SER A 128 -6.83 6.89 -30.32
N LEU A 129 -5.60 6.59 -30.75
CA LEU A 129 -4.86 5.39 -30.34
C LEU A 129 -4.62 5.33 -28.82
N LEU A 130 -4.42 6.47 -28.17
CA LEU A 130 -4.22 6.53 -26.72
C LEU A 130 -5.49 6.17 -25.95
N LYS A 131 -6.67 6.61 -26.42
CA LYS A 131 -7.96 6.37 -25.75
C LYS A 131 -8.33 4.88 -25.68
N ILE A 132 -7.94 4.10 -26.68
CA ILE A 132 -8.27 2.67 -26.78
C ILE A 132 -7.33 1.83 -25.89
N LYS A 133 -6.18 2.38 -25.48
CA LYS A 133 -5.08 1.64 -24.84
C LYS A 133 -5.46 0.78 -23.63
N ASP A 134 -6.35 1.29 -22.77
CA ASP A 134 -6.71 0.63 -21.51
C ASP A 134 -7.77 -0.47 -21.68
N TYR A 135 -8.45 -0.51 -22.84
CA TYR A 135 -9.56 -1.40 -23.13
C TYR A 135 -9.20 -2.57 -24.08
N GLU A 136 -7.96 -2.61 -24.58
CA GLU A 136 -7.49 -3.64 -25.51
C GLU A 136 -7.16 -4.99 -24.84
N GLU A 137 -7.67 -6.08 -25.42
CA GLU A 137 -7.18 -7.43 -25.16
C GLU A 137 -5.71 -7.64 -25.57
N LYS A 138 -5.04 -8.66 -25.03
CA LYS A 138 -3.61 -8.91 -25.25
C LYS A 138 -3.22 -9.06 -26.72
N TYR A 139 -4.08 -9.65 -27.56
CA TYR A 139 -3.84 -9.82 -29.00
C TYR A 139 -3.84 -8.46 -29.73
N MET A 140 -4.74 -7.56 -29.35
CA MET A 140 -4.93 -6.26 -30.00
C MET A 140 -3.78 -5.27 -29.77
N LYS A 141 -3.02 -5.43 -28.68
CA LYS A 141 -1.81 -4.63 -28.40
C LYS A 141 -0.76 -4.68 -29.52
N ARG A 142 -0.67 -5.80 -30.24
CA ARG A 142 0.27 -5.96 -31.35
C ARG A 142 -0.08 -5.09 -32.55
N LYS A 143 -1.38 -4.97 -32.88
CA LYS A 143 -1.88 -4.12 -33.98
C LYS A 143 -1.64 -2.64 -33.69
N ARG A 144 -1.83 -2.17 -32.46
CA ARG A 144 -1.51 -0.78 -32.09
C ARG A 144 -0.03 -0.45 -32.30
N ILE A 145 0.87 -1.35 -31.89
CA ILE A 145 2.33 -1.16 -32.09
C ILE A 145 2.65 -1.12 -33.59
N TYR A 146 1.98 -1.93 -34.40
CA TYR A 146 2.12 -1.89 -35.86
C TYR A 146 1.73 -0.52 -36.42
N TYR A 147 0.57 0.04 -36.05
CA TYR A 147 0.18 1.38 -36.50
C TYR A 147 1.18 2.48 -36.08
N LEU A 148 1.70 2.40 -34.85
CA LEU A 148 2.72 3.34 -34.38
C LEU A 148 4.04 3.24 -35.18
N LYS A 149 4.41 2.03 -35.65
CA LYS A 149 5.54 1.84 -36.56
C LYS A 149 5.31 2.46 -37.93
N TYR A 150 4.10 2.39 -38.48
CA TYR A 150 3.76 3.03 -39.75
C TYR A 150 3.82 4.55 -39.66
N ILE A 151 3.30 5.11 -38.56
CA ILE A 151 3.37 6.56 -38.30
C ILE A 151 4.83 6.99 -38.12
N GLU A 152 5.66 6.21 -37.43
CA GLU A 152 7.09 6.48 -37.33
C GLU A 152 7.76 6.49 -38.71
N TYR A 153 7.55 5.45 -39.52
CA TYR A 153 8.12 5.35 -40.86
C TYR A 153 7.70 6.54 -41.73
N TYR A 154 6.45 6.97 -41.62
CA TYR A 154 5.94 8.15 -42.30
C TYR A 154 6.69 9.43 -41.88
N ILE A 155 6.80 9.70 -40.57
CA ILE A 155 7.50 10.90 -40.05
C ILE A 155 9.00 10.90 -40.44
N LEU A 156 9.65 9.74 -40.38
CA LEU A 156 11.08 9.61 -40.70
C LEU A 156 11.35 9.72 -42.21
N ASN A 157 10.50 9.17 -43.09
CA ASN A 157 10.73 9.27 -44.54
C ASN A 157 10.44 10.65 -45.10
N ILE A 158 9.48 11.39 -44.51
CA ILE A 158 9.25 12.79 -44.90
C ILE A 158 10.51 13.62 -44.60
N SER A 159 11.18 13.37 -43.48
CA SER A 159 12.46 14.03 -43.17
C SER A 159 13.57 13.76 -44.20
N ILE A 160 13.43 12.72 -45.02
CA ILE A 160 14.35 12.38 -46.10
C ILE A 160 13.89 13.02 -47.45
N ASN A 161 12.58 13.23 -47.64
CA ASN A 161 11.95 13.71 -48.88
C ASN A 161 11.27 15.10 -48.75
N ASP A 162 11.81 15.99 -47.92
CA ASP A 162 11.23 17.30 -47.56
C ASP A 162 10.92 18.26 -48.73
N LYS A 163 11.31 17.92 -49.97
CA LYS A 163 11.05 18.72 -51.18
C LYS A 163 9.57 18.77 -51.60
N ILE A 164 8.73 17.80 -51.22
CA ILE A 164 7.36 17.67 -51.78
C ILE A 164 6.26 18.02 -50.77
N TYR A 165 6.45 17.75 -49.47
CA TYR A 165 5.34 17.79 -48.50
C TYR A 165 5.48 18.86 -47.40
N ASN A 166 6.61 19.58 -47.30
CA ASN A 166 6.82 20.72 -46.37
C ASN A 166 6.33 20.47 -44.93
N PHE A 167 6.36 19.23 -44.42
CA PHE A 167 5.73 18.89 -43.15
C PHE A 167 6.31 19.70 -41.99
N TRP A 168 7.63 19.74 -41.85
CA TRP A 168 8.31 20.49 -40.79
C TRP A 168 8.13 22.01 -40.89
N LYS A 169 7.80 22.54 -42.07
CA LYS A 169 7.50 23.97 -42.26
C LYS A 169 6.17 24.38 -41.61
N TYR A 170 5.21 23.46 -41.53
CA TYR A 170 3.88 23.72 -40.96
C TYR A 170 3.73 23.21 -39.51
N VAL A 171 4.76 22.56 -38.97
CA VAL A 171 4.75 22.05 -37.59
C VAL A 171 5.03 23.19 -36.63
N THR A 172 4.11 23.45 -35.70
CA THR A 172 4.37 24.40 -34.61
C THR A 172 5.21 23.77 -33.49
N PHE A 173 5.85 24.60 -32.66
CA PHE A 173 6.58 24.12 -31.49
C PHE A 173 5.68 23.26 -30.57
N ASN A 174 4.45 23.72 -30.33
CA ASN A 174 3.46 22.99 -29.53
C ASN A 174 3.18 21.60 -30.12
N ASP A 175 3.00 21.49 -31.44
CA ASP A 175 2.74 20.20 -32.10
C ASP A 175 3.88 19.21 -31.89
N THR A 176 5.15 19.65 -31.99
CA THR A 176 6.32 18.77 -31.73
C THR A 176 6.33 18.24 -30.30
N VAL A 177 6.07 19.10 -29.32
CA VAL A 177 6.02 18.74 -27.89
C VAL A 177 4.87 17.78 -27.63
N LEU A 178 3.71 18.02 -28.23
CA LEU A 178 2.54 17.16 -28.08
C LEU A 178 2.75 15.80 -28.75
N MET A 179 3.35 15.75 -29.95
CA MET A 179 3.75 14.49 -30.58
C MET A 179 4.70 13.69 -29.70
N PHE A 180 5.75 14.33 -29.18
CA PHE A 180 6.72 13.72 -28.25
C PHE A 180 6.00 13.11 -27.04
N LYS A 181 5.09 13.87 -26.41
CA LYS A 181 4.25 13.40 -25.30
C LYS A 181 3.34 12.23 -25.67
N MET A 182 2.72 12.25 -26.85
CA MET A 182 1.78 11.21 -27.26
C MET A 182 2.47 9.87 -27.54
N PHE A 183 3.63 9.85 -28.20
CA PHE A 183 4.41 8.62 -28.39
C PHE A 183 4.80 7.98 -27.04
N ILE A 184 5.27 8.80 -26.10
CA ILE A 184 5.62 8.35 -24.75
C ILE A 184 4.41 7.79 -24.00
N LYS A 185 3.25 8.46 -24.09
CA LYS A 185 2.01 7.99 -23.45
C LYS A 185 1.53 6.66 -24.04
N ASN A 186 1.72 6.44 -25.34
CA ASN A 186 1.40 5.20 -26.05
C ASN A 186 2.40 4.04 -25.81
N ASP A 187 3.41 4.23 -24.96
CA ASP A 187 4.49 3.27 -24.64
C ASP A 187 5.38 2.91 -25.85
N TYR A 188 5.43 3.80 -26.85
CA TYR A 188 6.29 3.69 -28.03
C TYR A 188 7.57 4.48 -27.81
N PHE A 189 8.71 3.79 -27.85
CA PHE A 189 10.02 4.36 -27.46
C PHE A 189 11.08 4.13 -28.53
N SER A 190 10.77 4.49 -29.78
CA SER A 190 11.80 4.47 -30.82
C SER A 190 12.80 5.61 -30.61
N TYR A 191 14.10 5.29 -30.71
CA TYR A 191 15.17 6.26 -30.50
C TYR A 191 15.23 7.28 -31.63
N GLU A 192 15.15 6.84 -32.89
CA GLU A 192 15.29 7.70 -34.07
C GLU A 192 14.23 8.79 -34.09
N LEU A 193 12.96 8.40 -33.97
CA LEU A 193 11.82 9.33 -33.93
C LEU A 193 11.87 10.31 -32.75
N LEU A 194 12.16 9.83 -31.54
CA LEU A 194 12.17 10.70 -30.37
C LEU A 194 13.39 11.64 -30.39
N ASN A 195 14.51 11.23 -31.02
CA ASN A 195 15.69 12.07 -31.20
C ASN A 195 15.47 13.15 -32.26
N THR A 196 14.79 12.85 -33.38
CA THR A 196 14.41 13.86 -34.37
C THR A 196 13.47 14.90 -33.77
N LEU A 197 12.43 14.46 -33.05
CA LEU A 197 11.52 15.37 -32.33
C LEU A 197 12.26 16.21 -31.29
N TYR A 198 13.19 15.62 -30.54
CA TYR A 198 14.02 16.37 -29.58
C TYR A 198 14.89 17.43 -30.26
N ASN A 199 15.52 17.10 -31.38
CA ASN A 199 16.36 18.04 -32.13
C ASN A 199 15.54 19.21 -32.69
N GLU A 200 14.32 18.97 -33.15
CA GLU A 200 13.42 20.03 -33.61
C GLU A 200 12.94 20.93 -32.47
N ILE A 201 12.66 20.36 -31.29
CA ILE A 201 12.38 21.13 -30.07
C ILE A 201 13.59 22.00 -29.69
N LYS A 202 14.82 21.46 -29.84
CA LYS A 202 16.05 22.20 -29.54
C LYS A 202 16.29 23.37 -30.49
N LYS A 203 16.02 23.19 -31.79
CA LYS A 203 16.16 24.24 -32.82
C LYS A 203 15.14 25.37 -32.64
N ASN A 204 13.88 25.04 -32.38
CA ASN A 204 12.78 26.01 -32.32
C ASN A 204 12.51 26.57 -30.91
N MET A 205 13.52 26.55 -30.04
CA MET A 205 13.38 26.89 -28.61
C MET A 205 13.01 28.37 -28.40
N ASP A 206 13.41 29.27 -29.28
CA ASP A 206 13.15 30.72 -29.14
C ASP A 206 11.65 31.03 -29.17
N TYR A 207 10.88 30.31 -29.97
CA TYR A 207 9.43 30.43 -30.11
C TYR A 207 8.62 29.72 -29.01
N SER A 208 9.27 29.12 -28.00
CA SER A 208 8.58 28.29 -26.99
C SER A 208 7.77 29.11 -25.98
N ILE A 209 6.54 28.66 -25.68
CA ILE A 209 5.75 29.11 -24.52
C ILE A 209 6.15 28.30 -23.27
N THR A 210 6.08 28.90 -22.08
CA THR A 210 6.48 28.25 -20.82
C THR A 210 5.66 27.00 -20.48
N SER A 211 4.37 26.99 -20.80
CA SER A 211 3.48 25.82 -20.65
C SER A 211 3.99 24.61 -21.47
N ASP A 212 4.33 24.83 -22.73
CA ASP A 212 4.81 23.79 -23.64
C ASP A 212 6.13 23.18 -23.13
N LEU A 213 7.03 24.00 -22.60
CA LEU A 213 8.26 23.52 -21.98
C LEU A 213 7.99 22.61 -20.78
N ILE A 214 7.03 22.94 -19.92
CA ILE A 214 6.66 22.10 -18.78
C ILE A 214 6.06 20.78 -19.26
N VAL A 215 5.23 20.83 -20.31
CA VAL A 215 4.65 19.63 -20.93
C VAL A 215 5.75 18.71 -21.48
N PHE A 216 6.78 19.28 -22.12
CA PHE A 216 7.96 18.56 -22.58
C PHE A 216 8.73 17.91 -21.42
N LEU A 217 9.07 18.67 -20.37
CA LEU A 217 9.78 18.16 -19.19
C LEU A 217 9.01 17.02 -18.52
N TYR A 218 7.69 17.18 -18.38
CA TYR A 218 6.82 16.15 -17.82
C TYR A 218 6.80 14.88 -18.67
N ALA A 219 6.71 15.01 -20.00
CA ALA A 219 6.79 13.89 -20.92
C ALA A 219 8.14 13.16 -20.81
N TYR A 220 9.25 13.90 -20.76
CA TYR A 220 10.60 13.35 -20.58
C TYR A 220 10.75 12.58 -19.25
N ASN A 221 10.14 13.06 -18.16
CA ASN A 221 10.10 12.32 -16.90
C ASN A 221 9.34 10.99 -17.01
N ILE A 222 8.19 10.99 -17.69
CA ILE A 222 7.43 9.76 -17.96
C ILE A 222 8.27 8.77 -18.78
N TYR A 223 8.96 9.25 -19.81
CA TYR A 223 9.88 8.45 -20.63
C TYR A 223 10.92 7.74 -19.76
N LYS A 224 11.69 8.49 -18.95
CA LYS A 224 12.70 7.91 -18.05
C LYS A 224 12.10 6.91 -17.06
N LYS A 225 10.93 7.20 -16.46
CA LYS A 225 10.28 6.31 -15.49
C LYS A 225 9.78 5.00 -16.12
N ARG A 226 9.17 5.07 -17.32
CA ARG A 226 8.61 3.88 -18.00
C ARG A 226 9.70 3.02 -18.63
N ARG A 227 10.77 3.63 -19.14
CA ARG A 227 11.94 2.92 -19.67
C ARG A 227 12.64 2.08 -18.60
N LYS A 228 12.87 2.60 -17.39
CA LYS A 228 13.46 1.84 -16.26
C LYS A 228 12.79 0.49 -16.00
N LYS A 229 11.48 0.35 -16.25
CA LYS A 229 10.74 -0.90 -16.11
C LYS A 229 10.92 -1.90 -17.27
N LYS A 230 11.35 -1.42 -18.45
CA LYS A 230 11.52 -2.18 -19.69
C LYS A 230 12.99 -2.53 -20.02
N ILE A 231 13.96 -2.02 -19.26
CA ILE A 231 15.42 -2.30 -19.43
C ILE A 231 15.72 -3.81 -19.44
N TYR A 232 14.86 -4.64 -18.83
CA TYR A 232 15.03 -6.10 -18.82
C TYR A 232 14.93 -6.79 -20.21
N TYR A 233 14.58 -6.10 -21.30
CA TYR A 233 14.40 -6.75 -22.61
C TYR A 233 15.03 -6.09 -23.84
N ASN A 234 15.39 -4.79 -23.84
CA ASN A 234 16.03 -4.15 -25.00
C ASN A 234 17.12 -3.15 -24.56
N VAL A 235 18.37 -3.45 -24.88
CA VAL A 235 19.51 -2.53 -24.79
C VAL A 235 19.52 -1.67 -26.05
N GLY A 236 19.52 -0.34 -25.91
CA GLY A 236 19.54 0.58 -27.06
C GLY A 236 19.65 2.05 -26.63
N LYS A 237 20.22 2.89 -27.50
CA LYS A 237 20.61 4.30 -27.30
C LYS A 237 19.58 5.12 -26.47
N GLU A 238 20.08 6.00 -25.58
CA GLU A 238 19.24 6.84 -24.70
C GLU A 238 19.15 8.27 -25.21
N ILE A 239 17.96 8.88 -25.04
CA ILE A 239 17.84 10.33 -25.19
C ILE A 239 18.26 10.97 -23.89
N CYS A 240 19.45 11.55 -23.91
CA CYS A 240 20.02 12.31 -22.81
C CYS A 240 19.86 13.79 -23.12
N VAL A 241 18.89 14.43 -22.46
CA VAL A 241 18.80 15.89 -22.46
C VAL A 241 19.99 16.44 -21.66
N PRO A 242 20.87 17.26 -22.26
CA PRO A 242 22.06 17.80 -21.58
C PRO A 242 21.69 18.82 -20.52
N ASN A 243 22.50 18.92 -19.46
CA ASN A 243 22.24 19.82 -18.33
C ASN A 243 22.19 21.31 -18.75
N THR A 244 22.99 21.70 -19.74
CA THR A 244 22.99 23.07 -20.32
C THR A 244 21.62 23.45 -20.88
N PHE A 245 20.96 22.52 -21.58
CA PHE A 245 19.62 22.74 -22.13
C PHE A 245 18.55 22.82 -21.04
N LEU A 246 18.68 22.01 -19.97
CA LEU A 246 17.78 22.10 -18.82
C LEU A 246 17.88 23.47 -18.12
N ILE A 247 19.09 23.99 -17.95
CA ILE A 247 19.34 25.32 -17.36
C ILE A 247 18.65 26.42 -18.19
N MET A 248 18.79 26.38 -19.52
CA MET A 248 18.11 27.33 -20.42
C MET A 248 16.59 27.28 -20.27
N ILE A 249 16.01 26.07 -20.22
CA ILE A 249 14.57 25.88 -19.99
C ILE A 249 14.15 26.48 -18.64
N TYR A 250 14.90 26.21 -17.57
CA TYR A 250 14.58 26.73 -16.24
C TYR A 250 14.63 28.25 -16.20
N LYS A 251 15.63 28.89 -16.80
CA LYS A 251 15.72 30.34 -16.90
C LYS A 251 14.52 30.94 -17.64
N LYS A 252 14.07 30.31 -18.73
CA LYS A 252 12.90 30.77 -19.50
C LYS A 252 11.59 30.60 -18.72
N ILE A 253 11.40 29.46 -18.03
CA ILE A 253 10.24 29.24 -17.15
C ILE A 253 10.22 30.24 -16.00
N MET A 254 11.38 30.51 -15.38
CA MET A 254 11.45 31.46 -14.26
C MET A 254 11.19 32.90 -14.68
N LYS A 255 11.51 33.31 -15.92
CA LYS A 255 11.18 34.67 -16.41
C LYS A 255 9.67 34.92 -16.45
N ASN A 256 8.86 33.94 -16.89
CA ASN A 256 7.40 34.08 -17.04
C ASN A 256 6.66 32.98 -16.23
N LEU A 257 6.28 33.28 -14.99
CA LEU A 257 5.61 32.34 -14.07
C LEU A 257 4.07 32.36 -14.13
N ASN A 258 3.46 32.82 -15.22
CA ASN A 258 2.02 32.74 -15.42
C ASN A 258 1.62 31.30 -15.80
N LEU A 259 1.61 30.41 -14.82
CA LEU A 259 1.40 28.97 -15.01
C LEU A 259 0.15 28.51 -14.25
N SER A 260 -0.51 27.46 -14.75
CA SER A 260 -1.59 26.81 -14.02
C SER A 260 -1.05 25.99 -12.83
N ASN A 261 -1.87 25.80 -11.79
CA ASN A 261 -1.52 24.99 -10.61
C ASN A 261 -1.01 23.59 -10.98
N LYS A 262 -1.57 23.00 -12.05
CA LYS A 262 -1.17 21.68 -12.55
C LYS A 262 0.22 21.70 -13.18
N GLU A 263 0.55 22.73 -13.95
CA GLU A 263 1.86 22.89 -14.59
C GLU A 263 2.94 23.12 -13.54
N ILE A 264 2.66 23.93 -12.52
CA ILE A 264 3.61 24.21 -11.43
C ILE A 264 3.88 22.95 -10.62
N THR A 265 2.83 22.17 -10.32
CA THR A 265 3.00 20.89 -9.64
C THR A 265 3.89 19.94 -10.47
N GLN A 266 3.69 19.87 -11.80
CA GLN A 266 4.52 19.06 -12.69
C GLN A 266 5.96 19.54 -12.75
N PHE A 267 6.17 20.85 -12.78
CA PHE A 267 7.48 21.48 -12.77
C PHE A 267 8.25 21.15 -11.49
N ILE A 268 7.62 21.32 -10.32
CA ILE A 268 8.23 21.03 -9.02
C ILE A 268 8.59 19.55 -8.90
N ILE A 269 7.72 18.64 -9.36
CA ILE A 269 8.03 17.20 -9.39
C ILE A 269 9.25 16.95 -10.26
N PHE A 270 9.34 17.58 -11.44
CA PHE A 270 10.48 17.44 -12.33
C PHE A 270 11.78 17.95 -11.69
N PHE A 271 11.74 19.16 -11.13
CA PHE A 271 12.87 19.78 -10.44
C PHE A 271 13.33 18.95 -9.24
N SER A 272 12.41 18.33 -8.50
CA SER A 272 12.77 17.46 -7.38
C SER A 272 13.59 16.22 -7.76
N ILE A 273 13.52 15.79 -9.03
CA ILE A 273 14.20 14.58 -9.53
C ILE A 273 15.49 14.94 -10.27
N TYR A 274 15.46 15.98 -11.11
CA TYR A 274 16.57 16.32 -12.02
C TYR A 274 17.34 17.58 -11.59
N GLY A 275 16.85 18.30 -10.58
CA GLY A 275 17.48 19.52 -10.08
C GLY A 275 18.84 19.33 -9.44
N TYR A 276 19.25 18.09 -9.11
CA TYR A 276 20.57 17.81 -8.52
C TYR A 276 21.74 18.26 -9.41
N ASN A 277 21.61 18.14 -10.73
CA ASN A 277 22.70 18.35 -11.70
C ASN A 277 22.97 19.83 -12.05
N ILE A 278 22.26 20.77 -11.44
CA ILE A 278 22.32 22.22 -11.72
C ILE A 278 23.39 22.89 -10.81
N PRO A 279 23.96 24.05 -11.16
CA PRO A 279 24.77 24.86 -10.24
C PRO A 279 23.98 25.32 -8.99
N LEU A 280 24.65 25.51 -7.85
CA LEU A 280 23.99 25.83 -6.56
C LEU A 280 23.22 27.16 -6.57
N GLU A 281 23.79 28.21 -7.17
CA GLU A 281 23.18 29.55 -7.24
C GLU A 281 21.83 29.53 -7.98
N GLU A 282 21.78 28.86 -9.13
CA GLU A 282 20.56 28.72 -9.92
C GLU A 282 19.50 27.89 -9.18
N LYS A 283 19.90 26.88 -8.38
CA LYS A 283 18.97 26.12 -7.54
C LYS A 283 18.30 27.00 -6.49
N ILE A 284 19.07 27.82 -5.79
CA ILE A 284 18.56 28.70 -4.74
C ILE A 284 17.60 29.74 -5.35
N TYR A 285 17.95 30.31 -6.51
CA TYR A 285 17.07 31.23 -7.22
C TYR A 285 15.72 30.60 -7.60
N ILE A 286 15.76 29.42 -8.23
CA ILE A 286 14.55 28.66 -8.62
C ILE A 286 13.71 28.34 -7.39
N TYR A 287 14.35 27.86 -6.33
CA TYR A 287 13.69 27.47 -5.08
C TYR A 287 12.96 28.63 -4.41
N ASN A 288 13.64 29.76 -4.22
CA ASN A 288 13.05 30.95 -3.58
C ASN A 288 11.90 31.52 -4.41
N LYS A 289 12.01 31.52 -5.74
CA LYS A 289 10.96 31.99 -6.63
C LYS A 289 9.73 31.07 -6.60
N CYS A 290 9.96 29.75 -6.55
CA CYS A 290 8.88 28.76 -6.40
C CYS A 290 8.16 28.90 -5.05
N ILE A 291 8.88 29.13 -3.94
CA ILE A 291 8.25 29.35 -2.62
C ILE A 291 7.34 30.57 -2.68
N LYS A 292 7.83 31.73 -3.12
CA LYS A 292 7.04 32.96 -3.21
C LYS A 292 5.77 32.78 -4.04
N TYR A 293 5.88 32.12 -5.18
CA TYR A 293 4.72 31.87 -6.04
C TYR A 293 3.70 30.94 -5.37
N ILE A 294 4.16 29.87 -4.73
CA ILE A 294 3.25 28.92 -4.09
C ILE A 294 2.59 29.55 -2.88
N GLU A 295 3.31 30.35 -2.09
CA GLU A 295 2.74 31.13 -0.99
C GLU A 295 1.57 32.01 -1.43
N GLN A 296 1.66 32.62 -2.61
CA GLN A 296 0.58 33.42 -3.18
C GLN A 296 -0.61 32.58 -3.68
N THR A 297 -0.38 31.29 -4.01
CA THR A 297 -1.36 30.42 -4.67
C THR A 297 -1.84 29.23 -3.83
N ILE A 298 -1.45 29.13 -2.55
CA ILE A 298 -1.68 27.96 -1.67
C ILE A 298 -3.15 27.51 -1.71
N TYR A 299 -4.08 28.45 -1.61
CA TYR A 299 -5.52 28.17 -1.55
C TYR A 299 -6.15 27.72 -2.87
N MET A 300 -5.41 27.64 -3.98
CA MET A 300 -5.95 27.16 -5.25
C MET A 300 -5.59 25.70 -5.55
N TYR A 301 -4.77 25.04 -4.73
CA TYR A 301 -4.33 23.66 -4.97
C TYR A 301 -5.29 22.61 -4.40
N SER A 302 -5.43 21.50 -5.13
CA SER A 302 -6.11 20.29 -4.64
C SER A 302 -5.26 19.50 -3.64
N SER A 303 -5.89 18.70 -2.78
CA SER A 303 -5.24 17.81 -1.81
C SER A 303 -4.16 16.92 -2.45
N ASN A 304 -4.47 16.30 -3.59
CA ASN A 304 -3.52 15.48 -4.35
C ASN A 304 -2.31 16.28 -4.86
N GLN A 305 -2.50 17.52 -5.30
CA GLN A 305 -1.39 18.38 -5.73
C GLN A 305 -0.52 18.79 -4.55
N LEU A 306 -1.12 19.18 -3.43
CA LEU A 306 -0.42 19.54 -2.20
C LEU A 306 0.47 18.38 -1.71
N LYS A 307 -0.02 17.14 -1.75
CA LYS A 307 0.80 15.94 -1.45
C LYS A 307 2.07 15.85 -2.31
N TYR A 308 1.95 16.05 -3.62
CA TYR A 308 3.11 15.99 -4.51
C TYR A 308 4.06 17.17 -4.28
N ILE A 309 3.52 18.35 -4.02
CA ILE A 309 4.27 19.57 -3.70
C ILE A 309 5.09 19.31 -2.43
N ILE A 310 4.46 18.92 -1.33
CA ILE A 310 5.12 18.61 -0.05
C ILE A 310 6.24 17.58 -0.25
N SER A 311 5.94 16.44 -0.88
CA SER A 311 6.95 15.41 -1.16
C SER A 311 8.13 15.92 -1.99
N SER A 312 7.89 16.86 -2.89
CA SER A 312 8.90 17.37 -3.82
C SER A 312 9.76 18.43 -3.15
N PHE A 313 9.18 19.34 -2.37
CA PHE A 313 9.90 20.35 -1.59
C PHE A 313 10.86 19.73 -0.59
N PHE A 314 10.43 18.67 0.07
CA PHE A 314 11.28 17.88 0.96
C PHE A 314 12.50 17.27 0.26
N LYS A 315 12.35 16.79 -0.99
CA LYS A 315 13.49 16.30 -1.78
C LYS A 315 14.38 17.44 -2.26
N ILE A 316 13.77 18.57 -2.62
CA ILE A 316 14.47 19.76 -3.08
C ILE A 316 15.35 20.32 -1.97
N TYR A 317 14.82 20.43 -0.76
CA TYR A 317 15.57 20.85 0.42
C TYR A 317 16.84 20.01 0.62
N ASN A 318 16.72 18.68 0.61
CA ASN A 318 17.86 17.77 0.84
C ASN A 318 18.99 17.89 -0.18
N PHE A 319 18.71 18.24 -1.45
CA PHE A 319 19.77 18.42 -2.43
C PHE A 319 20.31 19.85 -2.51
N ILE A 320 19.57 20.84 -1.99
CA ILE A 320 20.06 22.22 -1.88
C ILE A 320 20.97 22.33 -0.65
N TYR A 321 20.60 21.67 0.45
CA TYR A 321 21.34 21.68 1.72
C TYR A 321 21.73 20.24 2.11
N PRO A 322 22.77 19.65 1.50
CA PRO A 322 23.31 18.37 1.96
C PRO A 322 23.97 18.53 3.34
N GLU A 323 23.80 17.54 4.22
CA GLU A 323 24.26 17.54 5.62
C GLU A 323 25.78 17.78 5.81
N ASN A 324 26.59 17.78 4.75
CA ASN A 324 28.06 17.81 4.82
C ASN A 324 28.73 19.17 4.57
N ASN A 325 28.00 20.26 4.29
CA ASN A 325 28.64 21.56 4.04
C ASN A 325 28.66 22.45 5.30
N ILE A 326 29.74 22.30 6.06
CA ILE A 326 30.01 22.84 7.41
C ILE A 326 30.09 24.38 7.52
N ASN A 327 30.11 25.15 6.42
CA ASN A 327 30.51 26.57 6.47
C ASN A 327 29.42 27.65 6.28
N TYR A 328 28.13 27.37 6.55
CA TYR A 328 27.08 28.43 6.58
C TYR A 328 26.00 28.19 7.65
N MET A 329 26.40 28.05 8.92
CA MET A 329 25.47 27.72 10.02
C MET A 329 24.36 28.77 10.26
N GLU A 330 24.62 30.07 10.07
CA GLU A 330 23.60 31.11 10.32
C GLU A 330 22.58 31.28 9.19
N GLN A 331 23.01 31.17 7.92
CA GLN A 331 22.10 31.21 6.77
C GLN A 331 21.28 29.93 6.66
N GLN A 332 21.85 28.76 7.01
CA GLN A 332 21.08 27.51 7.07
C GLN A 332 19.97 27.57 8.11
N ASN A 333 20.20 28.16 9.28
CA ASN A 333 19.16 28.31 10.29
C ASN A 333 18.00 29.19 9.80
N ARG A 334 18.27 30.38 9.24
CA ARG A 334 17.22 31.25 8.68
C ARG A 334 16.46 30.57 7.54
N ASN A 335 17.16 29.83 6.67
CA ASN A 335 16.55 29.12 5.54
C ASN A 335 15.77 27.86 5.96
N LEU A 336 16.18 27.22 7.07
CA LEU A 336 15.45 26.13 7.70
C LEU A 336 14.18 26.64 8.38
N PHE A 337 14.24 27.78 9.09
CA PHE A 337 13.06 28.42 9.69
C PHE A 337 12.04 28.87 8.64
N THR A 338 12.48 29.52 7.55
CA THR A 338 11.57 29.90 6.45
C THR A 338 10.96 28.69 5.76
N PHE A 339 11.75 27.62 5.57
CA PHE A 339 11.24 26.34 5.04
C PHE A 339 10.21 25.70 5.97
N HIS A 340 10.48 25.60 7.26
CA HIS A 340 9.52 25.06 8.23
C HIS A 340 8.24 25.89 8.29
N SER A 341 8.33 27.22 8.27
CA SER A 341 7.16 28.11 8.24
C SER A 341 6.31 27.88 6.98
N PHE A 342 6.95 27.80 5.81
CA PHE A 342 6.28 27.51 4.54
C PHE A 342 5.60 26.13 4.53
N ILE A 343 6.32 25.10 4.99
CA ILE A 343 5.82 23.72 5.05
C ILE A 343 4.68 23.59 6.05
N ASN A 344 4.75 24.27 7.20
CA ASN A 344 3.65 24.34 8.17
C ASN A 344 2.38 24.88 7.51
N LYS A 345 2.47 26.01 6.78
CA LYS A 345 1.33 26.58 6.05
C LYS A 345 0.74 25.60 5.03
N LEU A 346 1.58 24.86 4.31
CA LEU A 346 1.14 23.84 3.35
C LEU A 346 0.43 22.66 4.04
N PHE A 347 0.92 22.21 5.19
CA PHE A 347 0.30 21.11 5.94
C PHE A 347 -1.06 21.51 6.54
N VAL A 348 -1.21 22.76 7.00
CA VAL A 348 -2.50 23.27 7.48
C VAL A 348 -3.53 23.21 6.36
N VAL A 349 -3.22 23.75 5.18
CA VAL A 349 -4.15 23.73 4.03
C VAL A 349 -4.38 22.32 3.50
N TYR A 350 -3.38 21.43 3.58
CA TYR A 350 -3.55 20.02 3.26
C TYR A 350 -4.57 19.36 4.20
N ASN A 351 -4.42 19.55 5.51
CA ASN A 351 -5.30 18.96 6.53
C ASN A 351 -6.74 19.46 6.42
N GLU A 352 -6.96 20.76 6.14
CA GLU A 352 -8.29 21.32 5.93
C GLU A 352 -9.03 20.75 4.70
N ARG A 353 -8.30 20.36 3.66
CA ARG A 353 -8.88 19.95 2.36
C ARG A 353 -8.93 18.44 2.14
N ASN A 354 -8.34 17.64 3.02
CA ASN A 354 -8.33 16.19 2.87
C ASN A 354 -9.66 15.58 3.31
N ILE A 355 -10.57 15.43 2.36
CA ILE A 355 -11.85 14.75 2.57
C ILE A 355 -11.70 13.24 2.27
N ASP A 356 -10.88 12.87 1.29
CA ASP A 356 -10.65 11.48 0.87
C ASP A 356 -9.33 10.91 1.44
N THR A 357 -9.41 10.15 2.53
CA THR A 357 -8.24 9.64 3.24
C THR A 357 -7.87 8.22 2.80
N GLN A 358 -6.94 8.12 1.85
CA GLN A 358 -6.19 6.87 1.69
C GLN A 358 -5.05 6.83 2.73
N ALA A 359 -5.20 6.05 3.79
CA ALA A 359 -4.20 5.90 4.88
C ALA A 359 -2.77 5.61 4.38
N ASN A 360 -2.67 4.93 3.22
CA ASN A 360 -1.40 4.63 2.56
C ASN A 360 -0.65 5.87 2.05
N ASP A 361 -1.39 6.89 1.63
CA ASP A 361 -0.85 8.12 1.08
C ASP A 361 -0.38 9.05 2.18
N GLU A 362 -1.15 9.16 3.26
CA GLU A 362 -0.77 9.85 4.49
C GLU A 362 0.47 9.23 5.14
N TYR A 363 0.54 7.88 5.21
CA TYR A 363 1.76 7.18 5.64
C TYR A 363 2.97 7.57 4.78
N HIS A 364 2.81 7.72 3.47
CA HIS A 364 3.92 8.09 2.60
C HIS A 364 4.42 9.51 2.90
N ILE A 365 3.51 10.45 3.12
CA ILE A 365 3.84 11.84 3.49
C ILE A 365 4.58 11.86 4.83
N LEU A 366 4.05 11.17 5.84
CA LEU A 366 4.69 11.07 7.15
C LEU A 366 6.10 10.46 7.06
N HIS A 367 6.26 9.37 6.29
CA HIS A 367 7.56 8.75 6.09
C HIS A 367 8.56 9.72 5.41
N ILE A 368 8.10 10.56 4.47
CA ILE A 368 8.97 11.57 3.84
C ILE A 368 9.35 12.65 4.86
N ALA A 369 8.39 13.17 5.63
CA ALA A 369 8.64 14.20 6.62
C ALA A 369 9.66 13.75 7.68
N VAL A 370 9.46 12.57 8.26
CA VAL A 370 10.37 11.99 9.26
C VAL A 370 11.75 11.70 8.68
N LYS A 371 11.84 11.29 7.40
CA LYS A 371 13.14 11.07 6.74
C LYS A 371 13.97 12.35 6.64
N ASN A 372 13.34 13.52 6.57
CA ASN A 372 14.01 14.81 6.41
C ASN A 372 14.01 15.63 7.70
N ASN A 373 13.96 14.96 8.86
CA ASN A 373 14.00 15.58 10.18
C ASN A 373 12.90 16.62 10.47
N TYR A 374 11.76 16.54 9.80
CA TYR A 374 10.61 17.38 10.10
C TYR A 374 9.70 16.69 11.13
N TYR A 375 9.67 17.23 12.35
CA TYR A 375 8.96 16.61 13.49
C TYR A 375 7.78 17.42 14.03
N ASN A 376 7.38 18.55 13.42
CA ASN A 376 6.34 19.43 13.98
C ASN A 376 4.99 18.71 14.21
N TYR A 377 4.59 18.53 15.48
CA TYR A 377 3.39 17.80 15.86
C TYR A 377 2.10 18.47 15.36
N GLU A 378 1.99 19.79 15.43
CA GLU A 378 0.77 20.53 15.06
C GLU A 378 0.38 20.32 13.59
N SER A 379 1.38 20.19 12.72
CA SER A 379 1.17 19.92 11.30
C SER A 379 0.90 18.44 11.00
N LEU A 380 1.42 17.53 11.83
CA LEU A 380 1.38 16.08 11.63
C LEU A 380 0.26 15.37 12.40
N GLU A 381 -0.37 16.02 13.38
CA GLU A 381 -1.38 15.44 14.27
C GLU A 381 -2.55 14.79 13.50
N TYR A 382 -3.13 15.54 12.55
CA TYR A 382 -4.25 15.03 11.74
C TYR A 382 -3.86 13.81 10.91
N ILE A 383 -2.65 13.82 10.34
CA ILE A 383 -2.07 12.70 9.58
C ILE A 383 -1.87 11.49 10.50
N LEU A 384 -1.31 11.68 11.70
CA LEU A 384 -1.10 10.61 12.67
C LEU A 384 -2.42 9.98 13.14
N PHE A 385 -3.42 10.82 13.39
CA PHE A 385 -4.75 10.37 13.82
C PHE A 385 -5.50 9.62 12.71
N ASN A 386 -5.44 10.10 11.47
CA ASN A 386 -6.06 9.41 10.33
C ASN A 386 -5.39 8.05 10.04
N ILE A 387 -4.07 7.99 10.10
CA ILE A 387 -3.33 6.72 9.95
C ILE A 387 -3.71 5.74 11.08
N LYS A 388 -3.89 6.22 12.31
CA LYS A 388 -4.41 5.43 13.43
C LYS A 388 -5.83 4.92 13.15
N LYS A 389 -6.75 5.79 12.74
CA LYS A 389 -8.16 5.43 12.47
C LYS A 389 -8.29 4.34 11.40
N TYR A 390 -7.48 4.41 10.35
CA TYR A 390 -7.53 3.49 9.21
C TYR A 390 -6.39 2.46 9.21
N LEU A 391 -5.80 2.17 10.37
CA LEU A 391 -4.71 1.20 10.51
C LEU A 391 -5.08 -0.18 9.95
N SER A 392 -6.35 -0.60 10.11
CA SER A 392 -6.91 -1.86 9.62
C SER A 392 -6.80 -2.04 8.11
N HIS A 393 -6.87 -0.96 7.34
CA HIS A 393 -6.82 -0.96 5.86
C HIS A 393 -5.39 -1.00 5.31
N MET A 394 -4.36 -0.86 6.15
CA MET A 394 -2.97 -0.90 5.72
C MET A 394 -2.37 -2.30 5.71
N ASN A 395 -1.40 -2.50 4.80
CA ASN A 395 -0.60 -3.73 4.76
C ASN A 395 0.21 -3.88 6.05
N THR A 396 0.44 -5.11 6.46
CA THR A 396 1.09 -5.47 7.74
C THR A 396 2.55 -5.02 7.80
N THR A 397 3.25 -5.06 6.67
CA THR A 397 4.58 -4.47 6.54
C THR A 397 4.59 -2.95 6.75
N ARG A 398 3.52 -2.25 6.35
CA ARG A 398 3.38 -0.80 6.53
C ARG A 398 2.99 -0.46 7.96
N GLN A 399 2.14 -1.25 8.60
CA GLN A 399 1.84 -1.14 10.03
C GLN A 399 3.11 -1.23 10.89
N ILE A 400 3.99 -2.20 10.63
CA ILE A 400 5.26 -2.34 11.34
C ILE A 400 6.19 -1.14 11.09
N LYS A 401 6.31 -0.69 9.83
CA LYS A 401 7.13 0.49 9.51
C LYS A 401 6.56 1.78 10.13
N PHE A 402 5.25 1.90 10.26
CA PHE A 402 4.62 3.01 10.95
C PHE A 402 4.97 3.01 12.45
N ILE A 403 4.97 1.85 13.11
CA ILE A 403 5.44 1.73 14.50
C ILE A 403 6.92 2.14 14.61
N GLN A 404 7.77 1.76 13.66
CA GLN A 404 9.17 2.20 13.62
C GLN A 404 9.30 3.72 13.47
N LEU A 405 8.46 4.36 12.66
CA LEU A 405 8.42 5.82 12.51
C LEU A 405 7.96 6.50 13.80
N LEU A 406 6.90 6.01 14.44
CA LEU A 406 6.43 6.53 15.72
C LEU A 406 7.50 6.44 16.82
N LYS A 407 8.26 5.33 16.87
CA LYS A 407 9.40 5.20 17.78
C LYS A 407 10.47 6.25 17.51
N LYS A 408 10.78 6.54 16.24
CA LYS A 408 11.74 7.61 15.87
C LYS A 408 11.23 8.99 16.29
N ILE A 409 9.97 9.30 16.02
CA ILE A 409 9.35 10.56 16.43
C ILE A 409 9.40 10.70 17.96
N SER A 410 8.98 9.67 18.70
CA SER A 410 9.03 9.68 20.17
C SER A 410 10.45 9.84 20.72
N TYR A 411 11.45 9.23 20.09
CA TYR A 411 12.85 9.40 20.51
C TYR A 411 13.32 10.85 20.39
N VAL A 412 12.97 11.53 19.29
CA VAL A 412 13.35 12.94 19.08
C VAL A 412 12.69 13.84 20.12
N TYR A 413 11.38 13.67 20.35
CA TYR A 413 10.68 14.46 21.38
C TYR A 413 11.19 14.18 22.80
N ASN A 414 11.58 12.94 23.12
CA ASN A 414 12.24 12.62 24.39
C ASN A 414 13.59 13.34 24.52
N LYS A 415 14.40 13.37 23.46
CA LYS A 415 15.68 14.08 23.45
C LYS A 415 15.50 15.60 23.60
N GLU A 416 14.50 16.19 22.95
CA GLU A 416 14.15 17.61 23.13
C GLU A 416 13.75 17.92 24.58
N LEU A 417 12.97 17.04 25.21
CA LEU A 417 12.62 17.12 26.64
C LEU A 417 13.85 17.02 27.57
N GLU A 418 14.83 16.19 27.23
CA GLU A 418 16.07 16.11 27.99
C GLU A 418 16.93 17.38 27.86
N HIS A 419 16.97 17.99 26.69
CA HIS A 419 17.68 19.26 26.47
C HIS A 419 17.01 20.45 27.16
N THR A 420 15.68 20.54 27.17
CA THR A 420 14.98 21.61 27.92
C THR A 420 15.16 21.44 29.43
N ASN A 421 15.18 20.22 29.94
CA ASN A 421 15.49 19.94 31.35
C ASN A 421 16.94 20.28 31.74
N LYS A 422 17.93 20.12 30.84
CA LYS A 422 19.34 20.49 31.08
C LYS A 422 19.60 22.00 30.97
N ASN A 423 19.00 22.69 30.00
CA ASN A 423 19.22 24.12 29.78
C ASN A 423 18.52 25.01 30.83
N ASN A 424 17.42 24.56 31.42
CA ASN A 424 16.74 25.28 32.50
C ASN A 424 17.56 25.36 33.80
N ASN A 425 18.61 24.54 33.95
CA ASN A 425 19.51 24.66 35.09
C ASN A 425 20.51 25.83 34.92
N ASN A 426 20.67 26.38 33.70
CA ASN A 426 21.72 27.35 33.38
C ASN A 426 21.23 28.70 32.80
N ILE A 427 19.93 28.92 32.61
CA ILE A 427 19.41 30.19 32.03
C ILE A 427 18.23 30.70 32.85
N THR A 428 18.41 31.88 33.44
CA THR A 428 17.37 32.71 34.05
C THR A 428 16.43 33.26 32.95
N CYS A 429 15.42 32.49 32.57
CA CYS A 429 14.27 32.97 31.79
C CYS A 429 12.97 32.63 32.54
N ASN A 430 12.05 33.60 32.58
CA ASN A 430 10.78 33.58 33.31
C ASN A 430 10.13 32.18 33.41
N ALA A 431 9.99 31.68 34.64
CA ALA A 431 9.54 30.33 34.98
C ALA A 431 8.18 29.93 34.38
N SER A 432 7.33 30.89 34.02
CA SER A 432 6.03 30.67 33.39
C SER A 432 6.12 30.19 31.94
N ILE A 433 7.02 30.78 31.14
CA ILE A 433 7.17 30.43 29.72
C ILE A 433 7.86 29.06 29.57
N SER A 434 8.87 28.78 30.39
CA SER A 434 9.57 27.50 30.40
C SER A 434 8.66 26.34 30.83
N ASN A 435 7.77 26.59 31.80
CA ASN A 435 6.76 25.61 32.22
C ASN A 435 5.73 25.34 31.11
N ILE A 436 5.20 26.37 30.41
CA ILE A 436 4.26 26.19 29.30
C ILE A 436 4.88 25.37 28.16
N VAL A 437 6.14 25.65 27.81
CA VAL A 437 6.88 24.88 26.79
C VAL A 437 7.08 23.41 27.23
N LYS A 438 7.32 23.17 28.51
CA LYS A 438 7.42 21.82 29.10
C LYS A 438 6.08 21.08 29.10
N TYR A 439 4.97 21.74 29.42
CA TYR A 439 3.63 21.14 29.36
C TYR A 439 3.22 20.79 27.92
N ASN A 440 3.52 21.67 26.96
CA ASN A 440 3.23 21.40 25.55
C ASN A 440 4.06 20.24 24.98
N THR A 441 5.35 20.13 25.35
CA THR A 441 6.21 19.03 24.89
C THR A 441 5.86 17.70 25.55
N THR A 442 5.54 17.70 26.85
CA THR A 442 5.05 16.50 27.57
C THR A 442 3.70 16.03 27.04
N PHE A 443 2.77 16.94 26.74
CA PHE A 443 1.49 16.61 26.12
C PHE A 443 1.65 15.93 24.75
N LYS A 444 2.47 16.52 23.86
CA LYS A 444 2.78 15.96 22.54
C LYS A 444 3.36 14.55 22.65
N ASN A 445 4.24 14.33 23.62
CA ASN A 445 4.84 13.03 23.87
C ASN A 445 3.83 11.97 24.36
N ASN A 446 2.96 12.34 25.30
CA ASN A 446 1.93 11.45 25.81
C ASN A 446 0.95 11.02 24.70
N MET A 447 0.57 11.95 23.81
CA MET A 447 -0.27 11.64 22.65
C MET A 447 0.41 10.66 21.68
N ILE A 448 1.69 10.87 21.36
CA ILE A 448 2.45 9.95 20.50
C ILE A 448 2.57 8.56 21.15
N GLN A 449 2.81 8.49 22.47
CA GLN A 449 2.87 7.23 23.22
C GLN A 449 1.52 6.51 23.23
N GLN A 450 0.42 7.24 23.38
CA GLN A 450 -0.92 6.66 23.30
C GLN A 450 -1.16 6.03 21.92
N ILE A 451 -0.86 6.76 20.84
CA ILE A 451 -0.99 6.25 19.46
C ILE A 451 -0.09 5.02 19.26
N LEU A 452 1.14 5.04 19.78
CA LEU A 452 2.06 3.91 19.72
C LEU A 452 1.48 2.67 20.43
N ASN A 453 0.99 2.83 21.65
CA ASN A 453 0.44 1.73 22.44
C ASN A 453 -0.79 1.11 21.78
N GLU A 454 -1.71 1.94 21.29
CA GLU A 454 -2.91 1.46 20.59
C GLU A 454 -2.60 0.76 19.27
N THR A 455 -1.62 1.28 18.48
CA THR A 455 -1.21 0.60 17.24
C THR A 455 -0.49 -0.72 17.50
N ILE A 456 0.31 -0.80 18.56
CA ILE A 456 0.93 -2.06 19.00
C ILE A 456 -0.14 -3.05 19.44
N LEU A 457 -1.15 -2.62 20.21
CA LEU A 457 -2.28 -3.47 20.61
C LEU A 457 -3.04 -4.00 19.39
N HIS A 458 -3.35 -3.16 18.41
CA HIS A 458 -4.05 -3.60 17.19
C HIS A 458 -3.21 -4.62 16.39
N VAL A 459 -1.90 -4.42 16.26
CA VAL A 459 -1.02 -5.38 15.58
C VAL A 459 -0.90 -6.69 16.37
N ASN A 460 -0.82 -6.61 17.71
CA ASN A 460 -0.77 -7.78 18.58
C ASN A 460 -2.07 -8.59 18.54
N MET A 461 -3.24 -7.94 18.53
CA MET A 461 -4.55 -8.60 18.35
C MET A 461 -4.62 -9.39 17.03
N LYS A 462 -3.92 -8.92 15.99
CA LYS A 462 -3.89 -9.56 14.67
C LYS A 462 -2.88 -10.71 14.57
N TYR A 463 -1.81 -10.72 15.38
CA TYR A 463 -0.66 -11.63 15.20
C TYR A 463 -0.21 -12.42 16.43
N LYS A 464 -0.82 -12.26 17.62
CA LYS A 464 -0.37 -12.98 18.81
C LYS A 464 -1.50 -13.64 19.57
N ASN A 465 -1.21 -14.89 19.97
CA ASN A 465 -1.93 -15.76 20.89
C ASN A 465 -2.32 -14.99 22.17
N ILE A 466 -3.44 -14.28 22.18
CA ILE A 466 -3.98 -13.76 23.44
C ILE A 466 -4.70 -14.94 24.11
N PRO A 467 -4.21 -15.44 25.25
CA PRO A 467 -4.91 -16.48 25.97
C PRO A 467 -6.23 -15.90 26.49
N LEU A 468 -7.34 -16.34 25.91
CA LEU A 468 -8.67 -15.95 26.37
C LEU A 468 -9.10 -16.90 27.48
N PHE A 469 -9.30 -16.37 28.69
CA PHE A 469 -9.78 -17.15 29.83
C PHE A 469 -11.31 -17.07 29.91
N ILE A 470 -11.96 -18.23 29.87
CA ILE A 470 -13.41 -18.35 30.01
C ILE A 470 -13.71 -19.34 31.14
N ARG A 471 -14.58 -18.96 32.07
CA ARG A 471 -15.14 -19.89 33.05
C ARG A 471 -16.33 -20.61 32.43
N GLN A 472 -16.25 -21.93 32.35
CA GLN A 472 -17.31 -22.80 31.85
C GLN A 472 -17.52 -23.99 32.78
N VAL A 473 -18.63 -24.68 32.57
CA VAL A 473 -18.93 -25.94 33.25
C VAL A 473 -18.23 -27.07 32.51
N GLY A 474 -17.48 -27.90 33.24
CA GLY A 474 -16.81 -29.05 32.64
C GLY A 474 -17.82 -30.12 32.23
N GLY A 475 -17.55 -30.78 31.10
CA GLY A 475 -18.33 -31.92 30.58
C GLY A 475 -19.73 -31.56 30.05
N GLU A 476 -20.08 -30.28 29.96
CA GLU A 476 -21.32 -29.78 29.38
C GLU A 476 -21.01 -28.75 28.28
N VAL A 477 -21.86 -28.69 27.24
CA VAL A 477 -21.71 -27.68 26.18
C VAL A 477 -22.03 -26.30 26.77
N GLY A 478 -21.04 -25.41 26.76
CA GLY A 478 -21.18 -24.06 27.29
C GLY A 478 -22.30 -23.27 26.62
N ALA A 479 -23.09 -22.54 27.40
CA ALA A 479 -24.20 -21.74 26.87
C ALA A 479 -23.70 -20.73 25.82
N SER A 480 -24.34 -20.72 24.64
CA SER A 480 -23.96 -19.82 23.54
C SER A 480 -24.05 -18.35 23.94
N SER A 481 -24.95 -17.98 24.84
CA SER A 481 -25.09 -16.61 25.38
C SER A 481 -23.85 -16.12 26.13
N VAL A 482 -23.10 -17.02 26.79
CA VAL A 482 -21.88 -16.68 27.55
C VAL A 482 -20.65 -16.65 26.65
N LEU A 483 -20.61 -17.52 25.63
CA LEU A 483 -19.49 -17.64 24.71
C LEU A 483 -19.50 -16.58 23.60
N SER A 484 -20.69 -16.22 23.11
CA SER A 484 -20.84 -15.32 21.95
C SER A 484 -20.23 -13.92 22.16
N PRO A 485 -20.41 -13.22 23.30
CA PRO A 485 -19.81 -11.90 23.50
C PRO A 485 -18.28 -11.92 23.47
N LYS A 486 -17.65 -13.02 23.90
CA LYS A 486 -16.18 -13.17 23.96
C LYS A 486 -15.58 -13.66 22.64
N LEU A 487 -16.28 -14.53 21.92
CA LEU A 487 -15.81 -15.15 20.68
C LEU A 487 -16.22 -14.38 19.42
N GLY A 488 -17.28 -13.57 19.49
CA GLY A 488 -17.79 -12.72 18.40
C GLY A 488 -16.74 -11.82 17.73
N PRO A 489 -15.98 -10.98 18.47
CA PRO A 489 -14.96 -10.11 17.87
C PRO A 489 -13.79 -10.90 17.24
N LEU A 490 -13.63 -12.17 17.59
CA LEU A 490 -12.56 -13.05 17.12
C LEU A 490 -12.99 -13.89 15.90
N GLY A 491 -14.27 -13.81 15.50
CA GLY A 491 -14.81 -14.52 14.34
C GLY A 491 -14.84 -16.04 14.49
N LEU A 492 -14.94 -16.53 15.74
CA LEU A 492 -15.05 -17.94 16.07
C LEU A 492 -16.51 -18.34 16.25
N SER A 493 -16.87 -19.55 15.80
CA SER A 493 -18.21 -20.10 16.04
C SER A 493 -18.34 -20.53 17.51
N PRO A 494 -19.28 -19.96 18.28
CA PRO A 494 -19.45 -20.31 19.69
C PRO A 494 -19.88 -21.76 19.88
N LYS A 495 -20.63 -22.32 18.92
CA LYS A 495 -21.05 -23.72 18.94
C LYS A 495 -19.86 -24.67 18.87
N LYS A 496 -18.98 -24.46 17.87
CA LYS A 496 -17.80 -25.31 17.68
C LYS A 496 -16.85 -25.25 18.89
N VAL A 497 -16.56 -24.05 19.39
CA VAL A 497 -15.69 -23.88 20.57
C VAL A 497 -16.34 -24.47 21.81
N GLY A 498 -17.67 -24.40 21.95
CA GLY A 498 -18.42 -25.05 23.04
C GLY A 498 -18.28 -26.57 23.04
N ASP A 499 -18.36 -27.20 21.86
CA ASP A 499 -18.19 -28.65 21.71
C ASP A 499 -16.74 -29.09 22.01
N ASP A 500 -15.75 -28.31 21.54
CA ASP A 500 -14.32 -28.56 21.81
C ASP A 500 -14.00 -28.39 23.31
N ILE A 501 -14.62 -27.43 24.00
CA ILE A 501 -14.48 -27.27 25.45
C ILE A 501 -15.08 -28.47 26.20
N ALA A 502 -16.25 -28.97 25.78
CA ALA A 502 -16.92 -30.08 26.45
C ALA A 502 -16.10 -31.38 26.39
N LYS A 503 -15.48 -31.67 25.24
CA LYS A 503 -14.62 -32.84 25.04
C LYS A 503 -13.40 -32.83 25.96
N GLU A 504 -12.68 -31.71 25.98
CA GLU A 504 -11.43 -31.60 26.75
C GLU A 504 -11.68 -31.48 28.26
N THR A 505 -12.90 -31.10 28.68
CA THR A 505 -13.26 -30.95 30.10
C THR A 505 -14.07 -32.12 30.67
N GLN A 506 -14.15 -33.24 29.97
CA GLN A 506 -14.96 -34.39 30.39
C GLN A 506 -14.58 -34.95 31.77
N SER A 507 -13.30 -34.94 32.12
CA SER A 507 -12.79 -35.37 33.44
C SER A 507 -13.26 -34.49 34.61
N TRP A 508 -13.93 -33.37 34.31
CA TRP A 508 -14.35 -32.37 35.28
C TRP A 508 -15.85 -32.10 35.24
N LYS A 509 -16.62 -33.12 34.87
CA LYS A 509 -18.06 -33.03 34.69
C LYS A 509 -18.75 -32.41 35.90
N GLY A 510 -19.52 -31.35 35.68
CA GLY A 510 -20.32 -30.70 36.73
C GLY A 510 -19.56 -29.68 37.59
N LEU A 511 -18.26 -29.48 37.38
CA LEU A 511 -17.46 -28.45 38.07
C LEU A 511 -17.32 -27.19 37.20
N LYS A 512 -17.20 -26.00 37.81
CA LYS A 512 -16.92 -24.75 37.09
C LYS A 512 -15.41 -24.53 37.00
N ILE A 513 -14.86 -24.50 35.78
CA ILE A 513 -13.42 -24.43 35.54
C ILE A 513 -13.07 -23.29 34.58
N CYS A 514 -11.88 -22.72 34.79
CA CYS A 514 -11.27 -21.79 33.86
C CYS A 514 -10.61 -22.54 32.70
N VAL A 515 -11.03 -22.23 31.49
CA VAL A 515 -10.45 -22.74 30.25
C VAL A 515 -9.67 -21.61 29.59
N LYS A 516 -8.45 -21.91 29.19
CA LYS A 516 -7.59 -21.03 28.41
C LYS A 516 -7.73 -21.40 26.94
N LEU A 517 -8.23 -20.47 26.13
CA LEU A 517 -8.33 -20.63 24.69
C LEU A 517 -7.13 -19.94 24.05
N THR A 518 -6.32 -20.70 23.32
CA THR A 518 -5.24 -20.17 22.48
C THR A 518 -5.72 -20.14 21.03
N ILE A 519 -5.83 -18.93 20.46
CA ILE A 519 -6.47 -18.75 19.15
C ILE A 519 -5.39 -18.54 18.09
N GLN A 520 -5.39 -19.39 17.07
CA GLN A 520 -4.51 -19.30 15.91
C GLN A 520 -5.34 -19.52 14.64
N ASN A 521 -5.20 -18.65 13.65
CA ASN A 521 -5.87 -18.80 12.34
C ASN A 521 -7.39 -19.11 12.43
N ARG A 522 -8.10 -18.46 13.36
CA ARG A 522 -9.54 -18.71 13.64
C ARG A 522 -9.85 -20.16 14.06
N GLN A 523 -8.89 -20.84 14.67
CA GLN A 523 -9.06 -22.10 15.38
C GLN A 523 -8.64 -21.85 16.83
N ALA A 524 -9.40 -22.40 17.78
CA ALA A 524 -9.10 -22.31 19.20
C ALA A 524 -8.56 -23.65 19.67
N LYS A 525 -7.37 -23.65 20.28
CA LYS A 525 -6.87 -24.78 21.06
C LYS A 525 -7.26 -24.55 22.52
N VAL A 526 -7.90 -25.57 23.09
CA VAL A 526 -8.46 -25.57 24.44
C VAL A 526 -7.42 -26.13 25.41
N GLU A 527 -7.06 -25.38 26.45
CA GLU A 527 -6.22 -25.84 27.55
C GLU A 527 -6.97 -25.63 28.87
N VAL A 528 -7.08 -26.67 29.70
CA VAL A 528 -7.73 -26.58 31.01
C VAL A 528 -6.73 -26.00 32.01
N VAL A 529 -7.11 -24.90 32.67
CA VAL A 529 -6.31 -24.31 33.73
C VAL A 529 -6.97 -24.67 35.06
N PRO A 530 -6.49 -25.69 35.79
CA PRO A 530 -7.10 -26.08 37.05
C PRO A 530 -6.95 -24.94 38.07
N THR A 531 -7.99 -24.76 38.89
CA THR A 531 -7.97 -23.94 40.11
C THR A 531 -7.83 -24.85 41.32
N SER A 532 -7.29 -24.34 42.43
CA SER A 532 -7.07 -25.11 43.66
C SER A 532 -8.38 -25.77 44.13
N ALA A 533 -9.47 -25.01 44.16
CA ALA A 533 -10.78 -25.53 44.52
C ALA A 533 -11.31 -26.61 43.56
N ALA A 534 -11.02 -26.53 42.26
CA ALA A 534 -11.45 -27.55 41.31
C ALA A 534 -10.70 -28.88 41.53
N LEU A 535 -9.39 -28.82 41.84
CA LEU A 535 -8.60 -30.01 42.15
C LEU A 535 -9.10 -30.71 43.43
N ILE A 536 -9.37 -29.93 44.48
CA ILE A 536 -9.89 -30.44 45.75
C ILE A 536 -11.27 -31.09 45.54
N LEU A 537 -12.19 -30.41 44.85
CA LEU A 537 -13.52 -30.95 44.55
C LEU A 537 -13.47 -32.20 43.66
N LYS A 538 -12.43 -32.34 42.82
CA LYS A 538 -12.20 -33.53 42.02
C LYS A 538 -11.76 -34.72 42.89
N GLU A 539 -10.83 -34.51 43.81
CA GLU A 539 -10.36 -35.57 44.72
C GLU A 539 -11.43 -36.04 45.72
N LEU A 540 -12.37 -35.17 46.09
CA LEU A 540 -13.52 -35.53 46.93
C LEU A 540 -14.49 -36.50 46.26
N ASN A 541 -14.41 -36.67 44.93
CA ASN A 541 -15.24 -37.62 44.15
C ASN A 541 -16.74 -37.57 44.47
N GLU A 542 -17.29 -36.37 44.71
CA GLU A 542 -18.72 -36.22 44.94
C GLU A 542 -19.51 -36.51 43.65
N ALA A 543 -20.63 -37.23 43.77
CA ALA A 543 -21.44 -37.60 42.61
C ALA A 543 -21.90 -36.36 41.81
N PRO A 544 -21.94 -36.45 40.46
CA PRO A 544 -22.34 -35.33 39.60
C PRO A 544 -23.78 -34.91 39.90
N ARG A 545 -23.99 -33.60 40.07
CA ARG A 545 -25.22 -33.04 40.66
C ARG A 545 -26.12 -32.35 39.65
N ASP A 546 -27.43 -32.48 39.86
CA ASP A 546 -28.47 -31.72 39.16
C ASP A 546 -28.60 -30.30 39.75
N ARG A 547 -28.02 -29.32 39.07
CA ARG A 547 -27.97 -27.91 39.51
C ARG A 547 -29.34 -27.21 39.60
N LYS A 548 -30.38 -27.78 38.97
CA LYS A 548 -31.73 -27.20 38.98
C LYS A 548 -32.47 -27.48 40.29
N LYS A 549 -32.15 -28.57 40.99
CA LYS A 549 -32.93 -29.06 42.14
C LYS A 549 -32.38 -28.60 43.48
N VAL A 550 -31.06 -28.54 43.64
CA VAL A 550 -30.43 -28.21 44.93
C VAL A 550 -29.48 -27.02 44.76
N LYS A 551 -29.72 -25.96 45.54
CA LYS A 551 -28.88 -24.75 45.58
C LYS A 551 -28.10 -24.72 46.90
N ASN A 552 -26.88 -24.18 46.89
CA ASN A 552 -26.04 -23.91 48.07
C ASN A 552 -25.79 -25.11 49.01
N ILE A 553 -25.13 -26.15 48.49
CA ILE A 553 -24.79 -27.36 49.28
C ILE A 553 -23.51 -27.12 50.07
N LYS A 554 -23.50 -27.55 51.34
CA LYS A 554 -22.28 -27.66 52.15
C LYS A 554 -21.54 -28.95 51.78
N HIS A 555 -20.26 -28.85 51.43
CA HIS A 555 -19.42 -30.02 51.15
C HIS A 555 -18.92 -30.57 52.49
N ASN A 556 -19.22 -31.83 52.81
CA ASN A 556 -18.81 -32.49 54.06
C ASN A 556 -17.86 -33.66 53.79
N GLY A 557 -17.05 -33.58 52.73
CA GLY A 557 -16.13 -34.65 52.36
C GLY A 557 -14.83 -34.61 53.15
N ASN A 558 -14.24 -35.79 53.36
CA ASN A 558 -12.96 -35.97 54.04
C ASN A 558 -11.88 -36.35 53.00
N LEU A 559 -10.73 -35.68 53.03
CA LEU A 559 -9.57 -35.97 52.18
C LEU A 559 -8.45 -36.61 52.98
N LYS A 560 -7.67 -37.50 52.34
CA LYS A 560 -6.42 -37.97 52.93
C LYS A 560 -5.32 -36.94 52.73
N LEU A 561 -4.40 -36.84 53.69
CA LEU A 561 -3.30 -35.86 53.61
C LEU A 561 -2.36 -36.12 52.41
N GLU A 562 -2.20 -37.37 51.99
CA GLU A 562 -1.50 -37.74 50.74
C GLU A 562 -2.12 -37.13 49.47
N GLN A 563 -3.46 -37.04 49.40
CA GLN A 563 -4.15 -36.41 48.28
C GLN A 563 -3.94 -34.89 48.28
N VAL A 564 -3.78 -34.29 49.46
CA VAL A 564 -3.44 -32.86 49.56
C VAL A 564 -2.03 -32.60 49.02
N TYR A 565 -1.08 -33.50 49.28
CA TYR A 565 0.27 -33.39 48.72
C TYR A 565 0.29 -33.52 47.20
N SER A 566 -0.48 -34.45 46.62
CA SER A 566 -0.55 -34.59 45.16
C SER A 566 -1.14 -33.34 44.49
N ILE A 567 -2.18 -32.73 45.07
CA ILE A 567 -2.74 -31.45 44.64
C ILE A 567 -1.71 -30.33 44.76
N ALA A 568 -0.99 -30.27 45.88
CA ALA A 568 0.02 -29.24 46.13
C ALA A 568 1.16 -29.30 45.11
N ARG A 569 1.59 -30.50 44.67
CA ARG A 569 2.59 -30.67 43.61
C ARG A 569 2.15 -30.07 42.28
N VAL A 570 0.90 -30.30 41.87
CA VAL A 570 0.34 -29.72 40.64
C VAL A 570 0.22 -28.20 40.74
N MET A 571 -0.03 -27.66 41.94
CA MET A 571 -0.17 -26.23 42.17
C MET A 571 1.12 -25.48 42.46
N LYS A 572 2.24 -26.19 42.69
CA LYS A 572 3.56 -25.61 42.97
C LYS A 572 3.99 -24.59 41.89
N GLU A 573 3.74 -24.88 40.61
CA GLU A 573 4.07 -23.97 39.50
C GLU A 573 3.26 -22.66 39.51
N LYS A 574 2.09 -22.64 40.17
CA LYS A 574 1.21 -21.46 40.25
C LYS A 574 1.26 -20.76 41.60
N SER A 575 1.67 -21.46 42.65
CA SER A 575 1.81 -20.92 43.99
C SER A 575 2.96 -19.92 44.03
N ARG A 576 2.83 -18.91 44.90
CA ARG A 576 3.90 -17.93 45.17
C ARG A 576 4.69 -18.27 46.43
N ALA A 577 4.42 -19.44 47.03
CA ALA A 577 5.16 -19.92 48.19
C ALA A 577 6.60 -20.27 47.82
N LYS A 578 7.54 -19.96 48.72
CA LYS A 578 8.96 -20.30 48.55
C LYS A 578 9.23 -21.79 48.76
N GLU A 579 8.51 -22.39 49.71
CA GLU A 579 8.69 -23.78 50.14
C GLU A 579 7.42 -24.59 49.88
N PHE A 580 7.57 -25.90 49.67
CA PHE A 580 6.45 -26.81 49.46
C PHE A 580 5.50 -26.87 50.67
N LYS A 581 6.04 -26.75 51.89
CA LYS A 581 5.28 -26.59 53.14
C LYS A 581 4.28 -25.43 53.05
N GLY A 582 4.68 -24.31 52.43
CA GLY A 582 3.81 -23.16 52.19
C GLY A 582 2.66 -23.49 51.22
N THR A 583 2.95 -24.17 50.11
CA THR A 583 1.93 -24.59 49.14
C THR A 583 0.91 -25.56 49.75
N VAL A 584 1.35 -26.49 50.60
CA VAL A 584 0.45 -27.41 51.32
C VAL A 584 -0.49 -26.64 52.26
N LYS A 585 0.01 -25.65 52.99
CA LYS A 585 -0.84 -24.79 53.85
C LYS A 585 -1.85 -23.99 53.05
N GLU A 586 -1.47 -23.46 51.88
CA GLU A 586 -2.40 -22.78 50.97
C GLU A 586 -3.54 -23.70 50.55
N MET A 587 -3.23 -24.97 50.20
CA MET A 587 -4.24 -25.95 49.83
C MET A 587 -5.16 -26.30 51.01
N LEU A 588 -4.62 -26.50 52.21
CA LEU A 588 -5.40 -26.71 53.44
C LEU A 588 -6.32 -25.52 53.75
N GLY A 589 -5.86 -24.29 53.49
CA GLY A 589 -6.68 -23.08 53.61
C GLY A 589 -7.87 -23.09 52.65
N THR A 590 -7.65 -23.55 51.40
CA THR A 590 -8.76 -23.73 50.44
C THR A 590 -9.71 -24.86 50.82
N CYS A 591 -9.24 -25.95 51.45
CA CYS A 591 -10.11 -27.01 51.99
C CYS A 591 -11.07 -26.47 53.06
N ASN A 592 -10.59 -25.58 53.94
CA ASN A 592 -11.43 -24.97 54.98
C ASN A 592 -12.56 -24.12 54.38
N SER A 593 -12.29 -23.39 53.28
CA SER A 593 -13.30 -22.58 52.59
C SER A 593 -14.37 -23.41 51.88
N ILE A 594 -14.02 -24.63 51.45
CA ILE A 594 -14.97 -25.56 50.81
C ILE A 594 -15.82 -26.29 51.87
N GLY A 595 -15.28 -26.48 53.08
CA GLY A 595 -15.92 -27.19 54.19
C GLY A 595 -15.40 -28.62 54.40
N CYS A 596 -14.26 -28.98 53.79
CA CYS A 596 -13.71 -30.32 53.86
C CYS A 596 -12.89 -30.55 55.12
N THR A 597 -12.95 -31.77 55.66
CA THR A 597 -12.00 -32.26 56.66
C THR A 597 -10.84 -32.97 55.99
N VAL A 598 -9.69 -33.04 56.68
CA VAL A 598 -8.52 -33.79 56.22
C VAL A 598 -8.15 -34.76 57.35
N ASP A 599 -8.10 -36.06 57.05
CA ASP A 599 -7.91 -37.14 58.03
C ASP A 599 -8.81 -37.00 59.29
N GLY A 600 -10.05 -36.55 59.09
CA GLY A 600 -11.03 -36.36 60.17
C GLY A 600 -10.79 -35.13 61.06
N LYS A 601 -9.70 -34.38 60.85
CA LYS A 601 -9.38 -33.15 61.57
C LYS A 601 -9.76 -31.91 60.76
N LYS A 602 -9.90 -30.77 61.44
CA LYS A 602 -10.10 -29.46 60.80
C LYS A 602 -8.79 -29.02 60.12
N PRO A 603 -8.83 -28.45 58.90
CA PRO A 603 -7.61 -28.04 58.19
C PRO A 603 -6.76 -27.01 58.94
N THR A 604 -7.37 -26.15 59.76
CA THR A 604 -6.65 -25.19 60.62
C THR A 604 -5.77 -25.88 61.67
N THR A 605 -6.26 -26.94 62.30
CA THR A 605 -5.49 -27.71 63.29
C THR A 605 -4.31 -28.42 62.63
N ILE A 606 -4.46 -28.88 61.38
CA ILE A 606 -3.35 -29.50 60.63
C ILE A 606 -2.31 -28.44 60.23
N GLN A 607 -2.73 -27.22 59.90
CA GLN A 607 -1.79 -26.12 59.65
C GLN A 607 -0.94 -25.83 60.90
N GLU A 608 -1.56 -25.81 62.09
CA GLU A 608 -0.87 -25.65 63.37
C GLU A 608 0.10 -26.81 63.66
N MET A 609 -0.29 -28.06 63.40
CA MET A 609 0.58 -29.25 63.54
C MET A 609 1.77 -29.23 62.57
N ILE A 610 1.57 -28.69 61.36
CA ILE A 610 2.65 -28.46 60.38
C ILE A 610 3.57 -27.33 60.88
N ASP A 611 3.05 -26.33 61.58
CA ASP A 611 3.83 -25.26 62.20
C ASP A 611 4.62 -25.72 63.42
N SER A 612 4.04 -26.56 64.28
CA SER A 612 4.71 -27.15 65.45
C SER A 612 5.74 -28.22 65.09
N GLY A 613 5.71 -28.74 63.86
CA GLY A 613 6.62 -29.79 63.39
C GLY A 613 6.18 -31.21 63.75
N GLU A 614 4.95 -31.40 64.23
CA GLU A 614 4.37 -32.71 64.50
C GLU A 614 4.07 -33.52 63.23
N ILE A 615 3.84 -32.83 62.10
CA ILE A 615 3.61 -33.43 60.79
C ILE A 615 4.75 -33.02 59.86
N ASP A 616 5.62 -33.99 59.55
CA ASP A 616 6.68 -33.80 58.57
C ASP A 616 6.11 -33.74 57.15
N VAL A 617 6.31 -32.60 56.50
CA VAL A 617 5.93 -32.40 55.09
C VAL A 617 7.12 -32.76 54.21
N PRO A 618 6.96 -33.64 53.20
CA PRO A 618 8.04 -33.96 52.28
C PRO A 618 8.54 -32.71 51.56
N LEU A 619 9.85 -32.65 51.29
CA LEU A 619 10.48 -31.48 50.65
C LEU A 619 10.15 -31.34 49.16
N GLU A 620 9.67 -32.40 48.51
CA GLU A 620 9.38 -32.45 47.07
C GLU A 620 7.89 -32.45 46.68
#